data_AF-A0A1V6L4I5-F1
#
_entry.id   AF-A0A1V6L4I5-F1
#
_cell.length_a   1.000
_cell.length_b   1.000
_cell.length_c   1.000
_cell.angle_alpha   90.00
_cell.angle_beta   90.00
_cell.angle_gamma   90.00
#
_symmetry.space_group_name_H-M   'P 1'
#
loop_
_entity.id
_entity.type
_entity.pdbx_description
1 polymer ?
#
loop_
_entity_poly.entity_id
_entity_poly.type
_entity_poly.pdbx_seq_one_letter_code
_entity_poly.pdbx_strand_id
1 'polypeptide(L)'
;MQTNCRAGWMMCAWHRATRVRCDALTRALAIGVVWLSAALTGWPNAANAASTAGLANLPAVMPAMSCPSVAALDLSGVTDGAVTITSAVLLPAGTVVGNNTLPAPVCDVKGTIGPGASLFELQLPTQGWTQRYLQTGCGGLCGNLSVNAPMASTCVPVTNGTIAMAATDMGHEGGNDGSWALDPKAKLDFAYRAEHATAQVAKAIIGKFYARPARYAYFDGCSDGGREALMEAQRFPDDFDGIAAGAPANDLIVQNTFHHAWPNAVNTDPKTGNAILLAGKLPMLHAAVLKACDGLDGVVDGVIDNPRACRFDPAMIVCAQGQSTATCLTPQEADVVRRIHDGATTADGTRLEPLVSREWGSELNWTLFVPATATAQSGTIGFVLPFLRYLDYYNASYPSAAIGDLKFTLDGFAKTVPVSNYLAATDPDLTRFAGRGGKLLLWHGLEDQHISPRSSIAYYEAMKHYMGDARVDRFARFYLFPGVAHCGGGQGPDVFDILSPLMAWTETGATPGRIVASIVDANGNTTRTRPVFPYPATARYTGTGSTDDAANFAAGTPKAAPVVDLHWAGEWLYSPGYEAQCQVQGSQLVCKGGNGWHAYRP
;
A
#
# COMPACT_ATOMS: atom_id res chain seq x y z
N MET A 1 26.72 58.39 20.71
CA MET A 1 27.42 59.06 19.59
C MET A 1 26.45 59.04 18.41
N GLN A 2 25.69 60.12 18.12
CA GLN A 2 26.06 61.38 17.45
C GLN A 2 26.37 61.26 15.94
N THR A 3 25.45 61.83 15.11
CA THR A 3 25.66 62.76 13.95
C THR A 3 26.43 62.27 12.70
N ASN A 4 26.21 62.64 11.42
CA ASN A 4 25.38 63.63 10.65
C ASN A 4 24.89 62.97 9.31
N CYS A 5 24.00 63.47 8.44
CA CYS A 5 23.26 64.75 8.17
C CYS A 5 23.80 65.67 7.03
N ARG A 6 22.88 66.18 6.17
CA ARG A 6 22.99 67.16 5.02
C ARG A 6 23.50 66.58 3.67
N ALA A 7 22.86 66.74 2.49
CA ALA A 7 22.20 67.87 1.75
C ALA A 7 23.20 68.81 1.02
N GLY A 8 23.03 69.28 -0.24
CA GLY A 8 22.01 69.12 -1.31
C GLY A 8 22.27 70.10 -2.50
N TRP A 9 21.28 70.31 -3.42
CA TRP A 9 21.25 71.29 -4.57
C TRP A 9 22.07 70.88 -5.83
N MET A 10 21.71 71.16 -7.10
CA MET A 10 20.89 72.19 -7.79
C MET A 10 19.95 71.57 -8.88
N MET A 11 18.70 72.06 -9.11
CA MET A 11 18.20 72.88 -10.25
C MET A 11 18.66 72.45 -11.68
N CYS A 12 17.83 72.35 -12.74
CA CYS A 12 16.56 73.05 -13.07
C CYS A 12 15.58 72.26 -13.99
N ALA A 13 14.29 72.65 -13.88
CA ALA A 13 13.14 72.67 -14.82
C ALA A 13 13.32 72.20 -16.30
N TRP A 14 12.32 71.63 -17.02
CA TRP A 14 10.90 72.05 -17.23
C TRP A 14 9.96 70.82 -17.35
N HIS A 15 8.77 70.77 -16.69
CA HIS A 15 7.42 71.08 -17.25
C HIS A 15 7.05 70.35 -18.56
N ARG A 16 5.86 69.79 -18.81
CA ARG A 16 4.51 69.57 -18.20
C ARG A 16 3.70 68.88 -19.36
N ALA A 17 2.56 68.20 -19.25
CA ALA A 17 1.71 67.72 -18.15
C ALA A 17 0.67 66.70 -18.71
N THR A 18 0.19 65.76 -17.87
CA THR A 18 -1.24 65.39 -17.58
C THR A 18 -2.29 65.19 -18.70
N ARG A 19 -3.40 64.44 -18.54
CA ARG A 19 -3.91 63.42 -17.57
C ARG A 19 -5.23 62.85 -18.15
N VAL A 20 -5.46 61.54 -17.95
CA VAL A 20 -6.70 60.90 -17.44
C VAL A 20 -8.07 61.56 -17.67
N ARG A 21 -9.00 60.80 -18.29
CA ARG A 21 -10.47 60.64 -18.06
C ARG A 21 -11.14 60.20 -19.39
N CYS A 22 -12.29 59.54 -19.47
CA CYS A 22 -13.11 58.63 -18.63
C CYS A 22 -14.35 58.27 -19.49
N ASP A 23 -15.12 57.30 -19.03
CA ASP A 23 -16.53 57.04 -19.36
C ASP A 23 -16.93 56.42 -20.72
N ALA A 24 -17.84 55.46 -20.60
CA ALA A 24 -18.52 54.74 -21.66
C ALA A 24 -19.89 55.37 -21.98
N LEU A 25 -20.50 55.03 -23.12
CA LEU A 25 -21.97 55.03 -23.26
C LEU A 25 -22.49 54.29 -24.53
N THR A 26 -23.62 53.62 -24.35
CA THR A 26 -24.67 53.25 -25.33
C THR A 26 -24.44 52.24 -26.46
N ARG A 27 -25.26 51.18 -26.41
CA ARG A 27 -25.70 50.32 -27.52
C ARG A 27 -26.84 51.00 -28.30
N ALA A 28 -27.05 50.67 -29.59
CA ALA A 28 -28.21 49.87 -30.05
C ALA A 28 -28.49 49.94 -31.58
N LEU A 29 -28.96 48.79 -32.11
CA LEU A 29 -29.74 48.56 -33.36
C LEU A 29 -29.11 48.90 -34.74
N ALA A 30 -29.43 48.20 -35.85
CA ALA A 30 -29.85 46.80 -36.10
C ALA A 30 -29.93 46.55 -37.64
N ILE A 31 -30.04 45.28 -38.06
CA ILE A 31 -30.37 44.80 -39.43
C ILE A 31 -29.22 45.01 -40.47
N GLY A 32 -28.78 44.02 -41.26
CA GLY A 32 -29.10 42.59 -41.29
C GLY A 32 -28.78 41.97 -42.66
N VAL A 33 -27.88 40.99 -42.73
CA VAL A 33 -27.69 40.09 -43.88
C VAL A 33 -27.43 38.68 -43.34
N VAL A 34 -28.07 37.68 -43.95
CA VAL A 34 -28.07 36.28 -43.51
C VAL A 34 -27.33 35.41 -44.52
N TRP A 35 -26.84 34.24 -44.07
CA TRP A 35 -26.29 33.11 -44.85
C TRP A 35 -24.81 33.20 -45.30
N LEU A 36 -23.92 32.50 -44.59
CA LEU A 36 -23.41 31.16 -44.98
C LEU A 36 -22.29 30.70 -44.02
N SER A 37 -22.52 29.63 -43.24
CA SER A 37 -21.53 28.60 -42.81
C SER A 37 -22.05 27.69 -41.68
N ALA A 38 -23.13 26.93 -41.95
CA ALA A 38 -23.55 25.84 -41.07
C ALA A 38 -22.89 24.52 -41.50
N ALA A 39 -21.64 24.29 -41.08
CA ALA A 39 -20.93 23.01 -41.30
C ALA A 39 -19.74 22.79 -40.34
N LEU A 40 -19.95 23.02 -39.03
CA LEU A 40 -19.14 22.36 -38.00
C LEU A 40 -20.08 21.49 -37.18
N THR A 41 -20.05 20.20 -37.46
CA THR A 41 -20.82 19.19 -36.75
C THR A 41 -20.38 19.18 -35.28
N GLY A 42 -21.28 19.58 -34.39
CA GLY A 42 -21.09 19.38 -32.97
C GLY A 42 -20.91 17.88 -32.73
N TRP A 43 -19.69 17.47 -32.36
CA TRP A 43 -19.49 16.17 -31.76
C TRP A 43 -20.32 16.18 -30.48
N PRO A 44 -21.25 15.23 -30.28
CA PRO A 44 -21.90 15.12 -29.00
C PRO A 44 -20.80 14.81 -27.98
N ASN A 45 -20.59 15.72 -27.04
CA ASN A 45 -20.08 15.35 -25.73
C ASN A 45 -21.13 14.43 -25.11
N ALA A 46 -21.09 13.17 -25.50
CA ALA A 46 -21.66 12.10 -24.72
C ALA A 46 -20.90 12.13 -23.40
N ALA A 47 -21.50 12.78 -22.40
CA ALA A 47 -21.19 12.49 -21.03
C ALA A 47 -21.50 11.01 -20.86
N ASN A 48 -20.48 10.17 -20.89
CA ASN A 48 -20.64 8.73 -20.75
C ASN A 48 -21.32 8.50 -19.40
N ALA A 49 -22.62 8.19 -19.43
CA ALA A 49 -23.41 8.01 -18.23
C ALA A 49 -22.71 6.98 -17.35
N ALA A 50 -22.49 7.32 -16.08
CA ALA A 50 -21.83 6.42 -15.16
C ALA A 50 -22.65 5.13 -15.01
N SER A 51 -21.96 4.01 -14.80
CA SER A 51 -22.63 2.76 -14.45
C SER A 51 -23.36 2.89 -13.11
N THR A 52 -24.18 1.91 -12.75
CA THR A 52 -24.77 1.80 -11.40
C THR A 52 -23.71 1.76 -10.28
N ALA A 53 -22.46 1.40 -10.60
CA ALA A 53 -21.31 1.41 -9.71
C ALA A 53 -20.45 2.70 -9.81
N GLY A 54 -20.90 3.74 -10.53
CA GLY A 54 -20.18 5.01 -10.66
C GLY A 54 -19.01 5.01 -11.66
N LEU A 55 -18.72 3.89 -12.30
CA LEU A 55 -17.64 3.76 -13.30
C LEU A 55 -18.00 4.47 -14.60
N ALA A 56 -17.00 4.93 -15.37
CA ALA A 56 -17.26 5.42 -16.71
C ALA A 56 -17.73 4.27 -17.61
N ASN A 57 -18.85 4.48 -18.32
CA ASN A 57 -19.28 3.55 -19.36
C ASN A 57 -18.32 3.66 -20.55
N LEU A 58 -17.38 2.72 -20.67
CA LEU A 58 -16.40 2.66 -21.74
C LEU A 58 -16.80 1.57 -22.74
N PRO A 59 -16.90 1.86 -24.05
CA PRO A 59 -17.28 0.86 -25.02
C PRO A 59 -16.24 -0.26 -25.06
N ALA A 60 -16.73 -1.50 -25.22
CA ALA A 60 -15.86 -2.64 -25.45
C ALA A 60 -15.07 -2.48 -26.76
N VAL A 61 -13.82 -2.90 -26.74
CA VAL A 61 -12.91 -2.89 -27.90
C VAL A 61 -12.42 -4.31 -28.14
N MET A 62 -12.51 -4.75 -29.39
CA MET A 62 -12.01 -6.06 -29.83
C MET A 62 -10.53 -5.98 -30.21
N PRO A 63 -9.76 -7.08 -30.13
CA PRO A 63 -8.40 -7.13 -30.64
C PRO A 63 -8.34 -6.75 -32.14
N ALA A 64 -7.32 -5.97 -32.50
CA ALA A 64 -6.97 -5.59 -33.86
C ALA A 64 -5.98 -6.58 -34.52
N MET A 65 -5.45 -7.54 -33.75
CA MET A 65 -4.54 -8.59 -34.21
C MET A 65 -4.82 -9.92 -33.49
N SER A 66 -4.31 -11.02 -34.05
CA SER A 66 -4.44 -12.35 -33.41
C SER A 66 -3.49 -12.50 -32.22
N CYS A 67 -3.85 -13.34 -31.24
CA CYS A 67 -3.01 -13.57 -30.07
C CYS A 67 -1.59 -14.08 -30.43
N PRO A 68 -1.40 -15.11 -31.31
CA PRO A 68 -0.06 -15.54 -31.71
C PRO A 68 0.77 -14.44 -32.42
N SER A 69 0.13 -13.45 -33.04
CA SER A 69 0.84 -12.31 -33.65
C SER A 69 1.52 -11.40 -32.62
N VAL A 70 1.12 -11.46 -31.34
CA VAL A 70 1.73 -10.66 -30.26
C VAL A 70 3.19 -11.06 -30.03
N ALA A 71 3.53 -12.35 -30.18
CA ALA A 71 4.90 -12.86 -30.05
C ALA A 71 5.89 -12.29 -31.10
N ALA A 72 5.40 -11.62 -32.14
CA ALA A 72 6.22 -10.97 -33.17
C ALA A 72 6.27 -9.44 -33.04
N LEU A 73 5.77 -8.86 -31.94
CA LEU A 73 5.87 -7.42 -31.70
C LEU A 73 7.30 -7.00 -31.39
N ASP A 74 7.78 -5.97 -32.10
CA ASP A 74 8.98 -5.23 -31.71
C ASP A 74 8.65 -4.28 -30.56
N LEU A 75 9.34 -4.48 -29.43
CA LEU A 75 9.24 -3.67 -28.20
C LEU A 75 10.58 -2.97 -27.89
N SER A 76 11.47 -2.84 -28.88
CA SER A 76 12.75 -2.14 -28.73
C SER A 76 12.56 -0.70 -28.26
N GLY A 77 13.18 -0.34 -27.14
CA GLY A 77 13.10 1.00 -26.55
C GLY A 77 11.79 1.33 -25.83
N VAL A 78 10.95 0.32 -25.53
CA VAL A 78 9.79 0.49 -24.64
C VAL A 78 10.21 0.66 -23.17
N THR A 79 11.31 0.01 -22.77
CA THR A 79 11.92 0.12 -21.43
C THR A 79 13.41 0.49 -21.54
N ASP A 80 14.12 0.55 -20.41
CA ASP A 80 15.58 0.71 -20.34
C ASP A 80 16.37 -0.57 -20.71
N GLY A 81 15.69 -1.66 -21.08
CA GLY A 81 16.28 -2.96 -21.38
C GLY A 81 15.68 -3.66 -22.60
N ALA A 82 16.19 -4.87 -22.86
CA ALA A 82 15.63 -5.74 -23.90
C ALA A 82 14.35 -6.43 -23.39
N VAL A 83 13.29 -6.40 -24.19
CA VAL A 83 12.02 -7.08 -23.89
C VAL A 83 11.87 -8.25 -24.85
N THR A 84 11.61 -9.45 -24.32
CA THR A 84 11.40 -10.66 -25.14
C THR A 84 10.06 -11.29 -24.80
N ILE A 85 9.16 -11.40 -25.77
CA ILE A 85 7.93 -12.19 -25.61
C ILE A 85 8.28 -13.66 -25.83
N THR A 86 8.08 -14.50 -24.83
CA THR A 86 8.36 -15.93 -24.85
C THR A 86 7.12 -16.77 -25.17
N SER A 87 5.93 -16.24 -24.88
CA SER A 87 4.64 -16.89 -25.14
C SER A 87 3.56 -15.87 -25.50
N ALA A 88 2.65 -16.24 -26.40
CA ALA A 88 1.38 -15.53 -26.64
C ALA A 88 0.31 -16.57 -27.06
N VAL A 89 -0.52 -17.00 -26.11
CA VAL A 89 -1.45 -18.14 -26.27
C VAL A 89 -2.88 -17.73 -25.91
N LEU A 90 -3.85 -18.18 -26.70
CA LEU A 90 -5.26 -17.99 -26.39
C LEU A 90 -5.70 -19.00 -25.31
N LEU A 91 -6.10 -18.49 -24.14
CA LEU A 91 -6.70 -19.29 -23.07
C LEU A 91 -8.22 -19.04 -23.03
N PRO A 92 -9.06 -20.10 -23.01
CA PRO A 92 -10.51 -19.94 -22.89
C PRO A 92 -10.93 -19.53 -21.47
N ALA A 93 -12.15 -19.01 -21.34
CA ALA A 93 -12.79 -18.84 -20.04
C ALA A 93 -12.91 -20.20 -19.32
N GLY A 94 -12.74 -20.21 -17.99
CA GLY A 94 -12.71 -21.43 -17.19
C GLY A 94 -11.33 -22.11 -17.11
N THR A 95 -10.33 -21.66 -17.88
CA THR A 95 -8.94 -22.11 -17.66
C THR A 95 -8.42 -21.60 -16.33
N VAL A 96 -7.75 -22.48 -15.57
CA VAL A 96 -7.06 -22.13 -14.33
C VAL A 96 -5.64 -21.69 -14.64
N VAL A 97 -5.25 -20.52 -14.15
CA VAL A 97 -3.89 -19.95 -14.25
C VAL A 97 -3.44 -19.58 -12.83
N GLY A 98 -2.38 -20.24 -12.34
CA GLY A 98 -2.02 -20.19 -10.94
C GLY A 98 -3.17 -20.67 -10.05
N ASN A 99 -3.65 -19.80 -9.16
CA ASN A 99 -4.80 -20.07 -8.29
C ASN A 99 -6.13 -19.49 -8.81
N ASN A 100 -6.13 -18.85 -9.99
CA ASN A 100 -7.28 -18.11 -10.51
C ASN A 100 -7.95 -18.81 -11.68
N THR A 101 -9.29 -18.84 -11.70
CA THR A 101 -10.07 -19.29 -12.87
C THR A 101 -10.41 -18.08 -13.74
N LEU A 102 -10.02 -18.12 -15.01
CA LEU A 102 -10.26 -17.01 -15.95
C LEU A 102 -11.76 -16.79 -16.21
N PRO A 103 -12.33 -15.60 -15.94
CA PRO A 103 -13.76 -15.33 -16.18
C PRO A 103 -14.11 -15.11 -17.66
N ALA A 104 -13.12 -14.79 -18.49
CA ALA A 104 -13.27 -14.50 -19.93
C ALA A 104 -12.09 -15.10 -20.72
N PRO A 105 -12.22 -15.31 -22.05
CA PRO A 105 -11.11 -15.79 -22.88
C PRO A 105 -10.06 -14.69 -23.09
N VAL A 106 -8.80 -14.97 -22.74
CA VAL A 106 -7.68 -14.02 -22.81
C VAL A 106 -6.60 -14.48 -23.79
N CYS A 107 -5.88 -13.53 -24.37
CA CYS A 107 -4.54 -13.78 -24.88
C CYS A 107 -3.58 -13.64 -23.69
N ASP A 108 -3.03 -14.77 -23.26
CA ASP A 108 -2.01 -14.87 -22.22
C ASP A 108 -0.63 -14.65 -22.86
N VAL A 109 0.01 -13.56 -22.50
CA VAL A 109 1.31 -13.13 -23.04
C VAL A 109 2.33 -13.18 -21.93
N LYS A 110 3.43 -13.92 -22.13
CA LYS A 110 4.53 -14.01 -21.17
C LYS A 110 5.85 -13.63 -21.81
N GLY A 111 6.78 -13.12 -21.00
CA GLY A 111 8.07 -12.69 -21.50
C GLY A 111 9.05 -12.30 -20.40
N THR A 112 10.19 -11.77 -20.83
CA THR A 112 11.28 -11.28 -19.97
C THR A 112 11.57 -9.80 -20.25
N ILE A 113 12.00 -9.07 -19.22
CA ILE A 113 12.37 -7.65 -19.27
C ILE A 113 13.76 -7.45 -18.67
N GLY A 114 14.70 -7.00 -19.50
CA GLY A 114 16.05 -6.60 -19.09
C GLY A 114 16.12 -5.20 -18.47
N PRO A 115 17.33 -4.69 -18.15
CA PRO A 115 18.63 -5.38 -18.18
C PRO A 115 18.82 -6.48 -17.10
N GLY A 116 17.85 -6.66 -16.19
CA GLY A 116 17.70 -7.85 -15.35
C GLY A 116 17.16 -9.07 -16.13
N ALA A 117 16.38 -9.90 -15.45
CA ALA A 117 15.70 -11.06 -16.04
C ALA A 117 14.23 -11.17 -15.60
N SER A 118 13.62 -10.04 -15.17
CA SER A 118 12.23 -9.97 -14.71
C SER A 118 11.28 -10.68 -15.66
N LEU A 119 10.51 -11.64 -15.16
CA LEU A 119 9.40 -12.25 -15.89
C LEU A 119 8.17 -11.33 -15.83
N PHE A 120 7.37 -11.33 -16.89
CA PHE A 120 6.04 -10.74 -16.87
C PHE A 120 4.99 -11.67 -17.46
N GLU A 121 3.75 -11.50 -17.00
CA GLU A 121 2.54 -12.09 -17.56
C GLU A 121 1.53 -10.97 -17.80
N LEU A 122 0.86 -10.99 -18.95
CA LEU A 122 -0.13 -10.03 -19.37
C LEU A 122 -1.31 -10.77 -20.01
N GLN A 123 -2.45 -10.74 -19.31
CA GLN A 123 -3.71 -11.34 -19.73
C GLN A 123 -4.58 -10.29 -20.42
N LEU A 124 -4.78 -10.44 -21.73
CA LEU A 124 -5.51 -9.50 -22.59
C LEU A 124 -6.89 -10.09 -22.97
N PRO A 125 -8.02 -9.57 -22.45
CA PRO A 125 -9.35 -10.04 -22.87
C PRO A 125 -9.53 -10.00 -24.39
N THR A 126 -9.81 -11.16 -24.98
CA THR A 126 -10.04 -11.26 -26.44
C THR A 126 -11.43 -10.84 -26.88
N GLN A 127 -12.32 -10.61 -25.90
CA GLN A 127 -13.66 -10.10 -26.06
C GLN A 127 -13.93 -9.09 -24.94
N GLY A 128 -14.75 -8.07 -25.19
CA GLY A 128 -15.29 -7.23 -24.12
C GLY A 128 -14.32 -6.27 -23.42
N TRP A 129 -13.07 -6.10 -23.86
CA TRP A 129 -12.10 -5.23 -23.17
C TRP A 129 -12.60 -3.78 -23.07
N THR A 130 -12.79 -3.28 -21.84
CA THR A 130 -13.38 -1.95 -21.55
C THR A 130 -12.36 -0.83 -21.46
N GLN A 131 -11.25 -0.92 -22.20
CA GLN A 131 -10.19 0.10 -22.25
C GLN A 131 -9.48 0.35 -20.89
N ARG A 132 -9.50 -0.62 -19.97
CA ARG A 132 -8.85 -0.56 -18.66
C ARG A 132 -7.65 -1.50 -18.58
N TYR A 133 -6.67 -1.11 -17.79
CA TYR A 133 -5.50 -1.92 -17.45
C TYR A 133 -5.33 -1.96 -15.93
N LEU A 134 -4.98 -3.12 -15.38
CA LEU A 134 -4.63 -3.35 -13.98
C LEU A 134 -3.28 -4.06 -13.91
N GLN A 135 -2.33 -3.54 -13.14
CA GLN A 135 -1.16 -4.28 -12.70
C GLN A 135 -1.38 -4.75 -11.26
N THR A 136 -0.85 -5.92 -10.93
CA THR A 136 -1.08 -6.57 -9.63
C THR A 136 0.24 -6.91 -8.97
N GLY A 137 0.42 -6.45 -7.74
CA GLY A 137 1.67 -6.60 -7.00
C GLY A 137 1.89 -7.96 -6.34
N CYS A 138 3.08 -8.13 -5.75
CA CYS A 138 3.57 -9.38 -5.17
C CYS A 138 3.21 -9.55 -3.67
N GLY A 139 3.67 -10.66 -3.05
CA GLY A 139 3.74 -10.80 -1.60
C GLY A 139 5.09 -11.36 -1.11
N GLY A 140 5.47 -11.03 0.13
CA GLY A 140 6.77 -11.41 0.71
C GLY A 140 7.93 -10.69 0.03
N LEU A 141 9.00 -11.41 -0.28
CA LEU A 141 10.09 -10.93 -1.14
C LEU A 141 9.83 -11.20 -2.64
N CYS A 142 8.59 -11.38 -3.07
CA CYS A 142 8.18 -11.70 -4.44
C CYS A 142 8.65 -13.06 -4.96
N GLY A 143 9.34 -13.10 -6.10
CA GLY A 143 9.92 -14.31 -6.68
C GLY A 143 8.93 -15.30 -7.28
N ASN A 144 7.74 -14.83 -7.67
CA ASN A 144 6.67 -15.63 -8.28
C ASN A 144 5.80 -14.78 -9.20
N LEU A 145 5.33 -15.38 -10.30
CA LEU A 145 4.49 -14.72 -11.30
C LEU A 145 3.02 -15.11 -11.09
N SER A 146 2.19 -14.17 -10.64
CA SER A 146 0.78 -14.43 -10.27
C SER A 146 -0.12 -13.22 -10.54
N VAL A 147 -0.84 -13.23 -11.66
CA VAL A 147 -1.86 -12.21 -11.97
C VAL A 147 -3.09 -12.44 -11.09
N ASN A 148 -3.27 -11.63 -10.04
CA ASN A 148 -4.37 -11.78 -9.07
C ASN A 148 -4.81 -10.42 -8.49
N ALA A 149 -6.12 -10.21 -8.34
CA ALA A 149 -6.69 -8.96 -7.82
C ALA A 149 -7.63 -9.25 -6.62
N PRO A 150 -7.07 -9.60 -5.44
CA PRO A 150 -7.85 -10.13 -4.32
C PRO A 150 -8.79 -9.10 -3.70
N MET A 151 -8.48 -7.80 -3.85
CA MET A 151 -9.29 -6.69 -3.32
C MET A 151 -10.36 -6.19 -4.30
N ALA A 152 -10.61 -6.96 -5.35
CA ALA A 152 -11.56 -6.69 -6.43
C ALA A 152 -12.77 -7.64 -6.42
N SER A 153 -13.13 -8.20 -5.25
CA SER A 153 -14.09 -9.30 -5.07
C SER A 153 -15.46 -9.11 -5.75
N THR A 154 -15.95 -7.87 -5.86
CA THR A 154 -17.20 -7.51 -6.56
C THR A 154 -17.00 -6.52 -7.71
N CYS A 155 -15.74 -6.30 -8.11
CA CYS A 155 -15.36 -5.30 -9.09
C CYS A 155 -15.67 -5.81 -10.50
N VAL A 156 -16.83 -5.38 -11.02
CA VAL A 156 -17.42 -5.85 -12.28
C VAL A 156 -16.42 -5.92 -13.47
N PRO A 157 -15.52 -4.94 -13.68
CA PRO A 157 -14.51 -5.05 -14.74
C PRO A 157 -13.60 -6.28 -14.62
N VAL A 158 -13.17 -6.62 -13.39
CA VAL A 158 -12.35 -7.79 -13.06
C VAL A 158 -13.18 -9.07 -13.11
N THR A 159 -14.31 -9.13 -12.40
CA THR A 159 -15.13 -10.35 -12.30
C THR A 159 -15.72 -10.80 -13.64
N ASN A 160 -15.94 -9.87 -14.57
CA ASN A 160 -16.38 -10.19 -15.94
C ASN A 160 -15.23 -10.40 -16.93
N GLY A 161 -13.96 -10.26 -16.51
CA GLY A 161 -12.79 -10.41 -17.38
C GLY A 161 -12.71 -9.37 -18.50
N THR A 162 -13.10 -8.12 -18.22
CA THR A 162 -13.16 -7.03 -19.22
C THR A 162 -12.05 -5.99 -19.05
N ILE A 163 -11.04 -6.31 -18.25
CA ILE A 163 -9.85 -5.51 -17.95
C ILE A 163 -8.61 -6.30 -18.35
N ALA A 164 -7.60 -5.64 -18.92
CA ALA A 164 -6.31 -6.26 -19.15
C ALA A 164 -5.54 -6.31 -17.83
N MET A 165 -4.95 -7.44 -17.48
CA MET A 165 -4.27 -7.62 -16.19
C MET A 165 -2.81 -8.05 -16.38
N ALA A 166 -1.89 -7.52 -15.58
CA ALA A 166 -0.47 -7.93 -15.63
C ALA A 166 0.15 -8.10 -14.23
N ALA A 167 1.21 -8.89 -14.16
CA ALA A 167 2.06 -9.06 -12.99
C ALA A 167 3.52 -9.32 -13.43
N THR A 168 4.47 -9.15 -12.51
CA THR A 168 5.87 -9.54 -12.66
C THR A 168 6.34 -10.40 -11.48
N ASP A 169 7.44 -11.13 -11.66
CA ASP A 169 8.13 -11.87 -10.59
C ASP A 169 9.03 -10.97 -9.71
N MET A 170 9.17 -9.69 -10.08
CA MET A 170 10.07 -8.72 -9.47
C MET A 170 11.56 -9.07 -9.60
N GLY A 171 11.94 -9.62 -10.76
CA GLY A 171 13.34 -9.74 -11.19
C GLY A 171 14.05 -11.03 -10.82
N HIS A 172 13.34 -11.99 -10.23
CA HIS A 172 13.94 -13.22 -9.72
C HIS A 172 12.91 -14.34 -9.50
N GLU A 173 13.41 -15.55 -9.24
CA GLU A 173 12.67 -16.67 -8.68
C GLU A 173 13.34 -17.09 -7.35
N GLY A 174 12.66 -17.88 -6.52
CA GLY A 174 13.16 -18.35 -5.20
C GLY A 174 12.48 -17.70 -3.99
N GLY A 175 11.74 -16.61 -4.23
CA GLY A 175 10.90 -15.93 -3.23
C GLY A 175 11.68 -15.50 -2.00
N ASN A 176 11.23 -15.94 -0.82
CA ASN A 176 11.78 -15.49 0.46
C ASN A 176 13.21 -15.99 0.79
N ASP A 177 13.96 -16.65 -0.10
CA ASP A 177 15.35 -17.04 0.23
C ASP A 177 16.33 -15.85 0.31
N GLY A 178 16.03 -14.76 -0.41
CA GLY A 178 16.80 -13.51 -0.45
C GLY A 178 18.15 -13.57 -1.20
N SER A 179 18.65 -14.77 -1.53
CA SER A 179 19.97 -14.98 -2.16
C SER A 179 20.04 -14.45 -3.59
N TRP A 180 18.91 -14.33 -4.27
CA TRP A 180 18.76 -13.62 -5.54
C TRP A 180 19.25 -12.16 -5.48
N ALA A 181 19.20 -11.50 -4.31
CA ALA A 181 19.68 -10.13 -4.13
C ALA A 181 21.22 -9.98 -4.20
N LEU A 182 21.95 -11.09 -4.40
CA LEU A 182 23.36 -11.08 -4.80
C LEU A 182 23.55 -10.56 -6.23
N ASP A 183 22.54 -10.64 -7.11
CA ASP A 183 22.55 -9.90 -8.37
C ASP A 183 22.01 -8.47 -8.14
N PRO A 184 22.83 -7.41 -8.34
CA PRO A 184 22.38 -6.04 -8.21
C PRO A 184 21.26 -5.66 -9.20
N LYS A 185 21.05 -6.42 -10.28
CA LYS A 185 19.93 -6.25 -11.21
C LYS A 185 18.63 -6.75 -10.60
N ALA A 186 18.59 -8.00 -10.14
CA ALA A 186 17.43 -8.54 -9.42
C ALA A 186 17.07 -7.68 -8.21
N LYS A 187 18.08 -7.14 -7.51
CA LYS A 187 17.88 -6.21 -6.40
C LYS A 187 17.27 -4.87 -6.80
N LEU A 188 17.61 -4.33 -7.97
CA LEU A 188 17.00 -3.10 -8.52
C LEU A 188 15.58 -3.36 -9.07
N ASP A 189 15.37 -4.53 -9.66
CA ASP A 189 14.09 -5.00 -10.17
C ASP A 189 13.07 -5.09 -9.02
N PHE A 190 13.43 -5.80 -7.94
CA PHE A 190 12.64 -5.89 -6.69
C PHE A 190 12.44 -4.54 -6.00
N ALA A 191 13.46 -3.67 -6.01
CA ALA A 191 13.36 -2.37 -5.34
C ALA A 191 12.22 -1.53 -5.91
N TYR A 192 12.19 -1.35 -7.24
CA TYR A 192 11.17 -0.57 -7.94
C TYR A 192 11.18 -0.70 -9.48
N ARG A 193 12.17 -1.32 -10.14
CA ARG A 193 12.21 -1.25 -11.64
C ARG A 193 11.20 -2.18 -12.31
N ALA A 194 10.92 -3.35 -11.74
CA ALA A 194 10.17 -4.38 -12.46
C ALA A 194 8.69 -4.03 -12.68
N GLU A 195 8.01 -3.47 -11.69
CA GLU A 195 6.63 -2.96 -11.86
C GLU A 195 6.56 -1.88 -12.94
N HIS A 196 7.36 -0.80 -12.84
CA HIS A 196 7.49 0.26 -13.85
C HIS A 196 7.71 -0.28 -15.28
N ALA A 197 8.70 -1.18 -15.44
CA ALA A 197 9.04 -1.72 -16.75
C ALA A 197 7.93 -2.63 -17.30
N THR A 198 7.22 -3.35 -16.42
CA THR A 198 6.04 -4.15 -16.79
C THR A 198 4.88 -3.24 -17.19
N ALA A 199 4.67 -2.11 -16.53
CA ALA A 199 3.64 -1.13 -16.88
C ALA A 199 3.90 -0.54 -18.28
N GLN A 200 5.16 -0.22 -18.61
CA GLN A 200 5.58 0.21 -19.95
C GLN A 200 5.30 -0.86 -21.02
N VAL A 201 5.73 -2.10 -20.77
CA VAL A 201 5.54 -3.23 -21.70
C VAL A 201 4.06 -3.54 -21.92
N ALA A 202 3.28 -3.61 -20.84
CA ALA A 202 1.84 -3.87 -20.91
C ALA A 202 1.12 -2.79 -21.71
N LYS A 203 1.36 -1.50 -21.45
CA LYS A 203 0.77 -0.39 -22.22
C LYS A 203 1.14 -0.44 -23.69
N ALA A 204 2.39 -0.77 -24.01
CA ALA A 204 2.85 -0.92 -25.40
C ALA A 204 2.12 -2.08 -26.11
N ILE A 205 2.06 -3.26 -25.48
CA ILE A 205 1.36 -4.43 -26.04
C ILE A 205 -0.15 -4.16 -26.18
N ILE A 206 -0.81 -3.62 -25.16
CA ILE A 206 -2.23 -3.21 -25.19
C ILE A 206 -2.48 -2.25 -26.37
N GLY A 207 -1.64 -1.23 -26.51
CA GLY A 207 -1.73 -0.24 -27.59
C GLY A 207 -1.66 -0.84 -29.00
N LYS A 208 -0.87 -1.91 -29.18
CA LYS A 208 -0.81 -2.67 -30.45
C LYS A 208 -1.96 -3.65 -30.59
N PHE A 209 -2.22 -4.46 -29.56
CA PHE A 209 -3.18 -5.57 -29.59
C PHE A 209 -4.61 -5.12 -29.85
N TYR A 210 -5.02 -3.98 -29.28
CA TYR A 210 -6.35 -3.39 -29.49
C TYR A 210 -6.37 -2.20 -30.47
N ALA A 211 -5.23 -1.87 -31.08
CA ALA A 211 -5.00 -0.62 -31.83
C ALA A 211 -5.46 0.65 -31.06
N ARG A 212 -5.40 0.61 -29.73
CA ARG A 212 -5.87 1.66 -28.83
C ARG A 212 -5.18 1.53 -27.46
N PRO A 213 -4.65 2.61 -26.87
CA PRO A 213 -4.10 2.56 -25.52
C PRO A 213 -5.20 2.27 -24.49
N ALA A 214 -4.81 1.78 -23.30
CA ALA A 214 -5.69 1.85 -22.14
C ALA A 214 -6.08 3.32 -21.88
N ARG A 215 -7.35 3.55 -21.53
CA ARG A 215 -7.84 4.87 -21.13
C ARG A 215 -7.55 5.16 -19.66
N TYR A 216 -7.54 4.12 -18.83
CA TYR A 216 -7.18 4.19 -17.42
C TYR A 216 -6.29 2.99 -17.06
N ALA A 217 -5.23 3.26 -16.30
CA ALA A 217 -4.33 2.26 -15.73
C ALA A 217 -4.48 2.23 -14.20
N TYR A 218 -4.49 1.04 -13.63
CA TYR A 218 -4.65 0.81 -12.19
C TYR A 218 -3.56 -0.08 -11.62
N PHE A 219 -3.26 0.08 -10.33
CA PHE A 219 -2.46 -0.86 -9.54
C PHE A 219 -3.28 -1.38 -8.36
N ASP A 220 -3.23 -2.69 -8.07
CA ASP A 220 -3.77 -3.30 -6.86
C ASP A 220 -2.71 -4.21 -6.22
N GLY A 221 -2.45 -4.03 -4.93
CA GLY A 221 -1.44 -4.82 -4.21
C GLY A 221 -1.61 -4.75 -2.71
N CYS A 222 -1.21 -5.81 -2.03
CA CYS A 222 -1.20 -5.89 -0.58
C CYS A 222 0.12 -6.46 -0.06
N SER A 223 0.54 -6.13 1.17
CA SER A 223 1.84 -6.53 1.73
C SER A 223 2.99 -5.87 0.95
N ASP A 224 3.89 -6.63 0.33
CA ASP A 224 4.89 -6.06 -0.57
C ASP A 224 4.27 -5.46 -1.83
N GLY A 225 3.18 -6.01 -2.35
CA GLY A 225 2.35 -5.35 -3.35
C GLY A 225 1.80 -3.99 -2.89
N GLY A 226 1.61 -3.78 -1.59
CA GLY A 226 1.29 -2.47 -1.04
C GLY A 226 2.49 -1.51 -0.99
N ARG A 227 3.71 -2.04 -0.82
CA ARG A 227 4.97 -1.27 -0.94
C ARG A 227 5.21 -0.88 -2.40
N GLU A 228 5.06 -1.81 -3.34
CA GLU A 228 5.12 -1.60 -4.79
C GLU A 228 4.13 -0.52 -5.24
N ALA A 229 2.87 -0.62 -4.83
CA ALA A 229 1.85 0.39 -5.07
C ALA A 229 2.29 1.80 -4.64
N LEU A 230 2.97 1.92 -3.50
CA LEU A 230 3.51 3.20 -3.03
C LEU A 230 4.80 3.62 -3.76
N MET A 231 5.68 2.68 -4.14
CA MET A 231 6.84 2.96 -5.00
C MET A 231 6.41 3.55 -6.35
N GLU A 232 5.39 2.98 -6.99
CA GLU A 232 4.82 3.50 -8.23
C GLU A 232 4.26 4.92 -8.04
N ALA A 233 3.54 5.17 -6.95
CA ALA A 233 3.03 6.52 -6.63
C ALA A 233 4.15 7.55 -6.40
N GLN A 234 5.25 7.16 -5.75
CA GLN A 234 6.37 8.03 -5.39
C GLN A 234 7.31 8.28 -6.59
N ARG A 235 7.74 7.22 -7.26
CA ARG A 235 8.82 7.23 -8.26
C ARG A 235 8.33 7.35 -9.69
N PHE A 236 7.27 6.61 -10.02
CA PHE A 236 6.72 6.47 -11.38
C PHE A 236 5.26 6.98 -11.45
N PRO A 237 4.99 8.23 -11.03
CA PRO A 237 3.64 8.74 -10.86
C PRO A 237 2.79 8.67 -12.14
N ASP A 238 3.45 8.67 -13.31
CA ASP A 238 2.84 8.60 -14.63
C ASP A 238 2.32 7.20 -15.01
N ASP A 239 2.56 6.18 -14.19
CA ASP A 239 2.22 4.81 -14.56
C ASP A 239 0.77 4.38 -14.30
N PHE A 240 0.16 4.86 -13.23
CA PHE A 240 -1.20 4.48 -12.85
C PHE A 240 -2.05 5.70 -12.54
N ASP A 241 -3.30 5.68 -12.98
CA ASP A 241 -4.28 6.75 -12.71
C ASP A 241 -4.98 6.53 -11.37
N GLY A 242 -5.12 5.27 -10.96
CA GLY A 242 -5.59 4.88 -9.62
C GLY A 242 -4.74 3.76 -9.02
N ILE A 243 -4.37 3.88 -7.75
CA ILE A 243 -3.55 2.91 -7.02
C ILE A 243 -4.28 2.48 -5.74
N ALA A 244 -4.41 1.17 -5.52
CA ALA A 244 -4.83 0.57 -4.26
C ALA A 244 -3.61 0.00 -3.54
N ALA A 245 -3.37 0.45 -2.30
CA ALA A 245 -2.23 0.05 -1.48
C ALA A 245 -2.70 -0.56 -0.16
N GLY A 246 -2.76 -1.90 -0.12
CA GLY A 246 -3.20 -2.67 1.04
C GLY A 246 -2.05 -3.06 1.97
N ALA A 247 -2.28 -2.96 3.28
CA ALA A 247 -1.34 -3.35 4.34
C ALA A 247 0.16 -3.19 3.95
N PRO A 248 0.60 -2.01 3.49
CA PRO A 248 1.83 -1.89 2.73
C PRO A 248 3.07 -2.17 3.60
N ALA A 249 4.00 -2.97 3.07
CA ALA A 249 5.35 -3.15 3.61
C ALA A 249 6.25 -1.92 3.32
N ASN A 250 5.70 -0.70 3.47
CA ASN A 250 6.31 0.55 3.08
C ASN A 250 7.67 0.76 3.76
N ASP A 251 7.75 0.50 5.07
CA ASP A 251 9.01 0.50 5.83
C ASP A 251 9.62 -0.91 5.87
N LEU A 252 9.93 -1.44 4.67
CA LEU A 252 10.37 -2.82 4.44
C LEU A 252 11.52 -3.26 5.35
N ILE A 253 12.42 -2.33 5.72
CA ILE A 253 13.62 -2.64 6.48
C ILE A 253 13.26 -2.86 7.94
N VAL A 254 12.57 -1.90 8.57
CA VAL A 254 12.16 -2.01 9.99
C VAL A 254 11.19 -3.18 10.17
N GLN A 255 10.30 -3.35 9.19
CA GLN A 255 9.36 -4.47 9.05
C GLN A 255 10.08 -5.84 9.10
N ASN A 256 11.02 -6.09 8.19
CA ASN A 256 11.72 -7.38 8.11
C ASN A 256 12.84 -7.55 9.14
N THR A 257 13.20 -6.53 9.92
CA THR A 257 14.26 -6.62 10.93
C THR A 257 13.71 -6.47 12.33
N PHE A 258 13.64 -5.26 12.89
CA PHE A 258 13.27 -5.00 14.28
C PHE A 258 11.89 -5.57 14.61
N HIS A 259 10.90 -5.28 13.76
CA HIS A 259 9.51 -5.67 13.96
C HIS A 259 9.31 -7.20 13.91
N HIS A 260 9.82 -7.87 12.87
CA HIS A 260 9.70 -9.34 12.74
C HIS A 260 10.60 -10.13 13.71
N ALA A 261 11.77 -9.60 14.10
CA ALA A 261 12.67 -10.27 15.03
C ALA A 261 12.28 -10.09 16.51
N TRP A 262 11.59 -9.01 16.87
CA TRP A 262 11.29 -8.68 18.25
C TRP A 262 10.46 -9.75 19.00
N PRO A 263 9.38 -10.33 18.43
CA PRO A 263 8.66 -11.42 19.10
C PRO A 263 9.56 -12.60 19.47
N ASN A 264 10.52 -12.96 18.62
CA ASN A 264 11.51 -13.98 18.94
C ASN A 264 12.46 -13.51 20.06
N ALA A 265 12.99 -12.28 19.96
CA ALA A 265 13.92 -11.73 20.94
C ALA A 265 13.32 -11.61 22.35
N VAL A 266 12.01 -11.35 22.47
CA VAL A 266 11.34 -11.23 23.78
C VAL A 266 10.75 -12.55 24.29
N ASN A 267 10.33 -13.45 23.40
CA ASN A 267 9.70 -14.72 23.78
C ASN A 267 10.70 -15.85 24.09
N THR A 268 12.02 -15.66 23.95
CA THR A 268 13.03 -16.68 24.31
C THR A 268 13.50 -16.54 25.76
N ASP A 269 13.45 -17.64 26.53
CA ASP A 269 14.10 -17.72 27.84
C ASP A 269 15.64 -17.81 27.67
N PRO A 270 16.41 -16.82 28.16
CA PRO A 270 17.86 -16.79 27.97
C PRO A 270 18.62 -17.91 28.68
N LYS A 271 17.98 -18.68 29.58
CA LYS A 271 18.60 -19.82 30.27
C LYS A 271 18.47 -21.13 29.50
N THR A 272 17.40 -21.30 28.74
CA THR A 272 17.05 -22.58 28.10
C THR A 272 17.00 -22.49 26.57
N GLY A 273 16.88 -21.30 25.99
CA GLY A 273 16.63 -21.10 24.56
C GLY A 273 15.18 -21.40 24.14
N ASN A 274 14.31 -21.78 25.08
CA ASN A 274 12.93 -22.15 24.80
C ASN A 274 12.00 -20.94 24.72
N ALA A 275 10.89 -21.09 24.01
CA ALA A 275 9.78 -20.14 24.01
C ALA A 275 9.06 -20.10 25.38
N ILE A 276 8.77 -18.89 25.85
CA ILE A 276 8.13 -18.60 27.14
C ILE A 276 6.59 -18.71 27.01
N LEU A 277 6.03 -18.01 26.03
CA LEU A 277 4.64 -18.01 25.64
C LEU A 277 4.45 -18.97 24.45
N LEU A 278 3.44 -19.84 24.55
CA LEU A 278 3.07 -20.81 23.53
C LEU A 278 1.67 -20.55 22.96
N ALA A 279 1.48 -20.93 21.69
CA ALA A 279 0.26 -20.65 20.92
C ALA A 279 -1.03 -21.13 21.60
N GLY A 280 -0.96 -22.21 22.40
CA GLY A 280 -2.10 -22.75 23.15
C GLY A 280 -2.71 -21.78 24.18
N LYS A 281 -2.03 -20.68 24.54
CA LYS A 281 -2.58 -19.63 25.41
C LYS A 281 -3.27 -18.48 24.66
N LEU A 282 -3.06 -18.35 23.35
CA LEU A 282 -3.61 -17.23 22.56
C LEU A 282 -5.14 -17.15 22.64
N PRO A 283 -5.94 -18.24 22.62
CA PRO A 283 -7.40 -18.14 22.76
C PRO A 283 -7.86 -17.58 24.12
N MET A 284 -7.16 -17.90 25.21
CA MET A 284 -7.47 -17.40 26.55
C MET A 284 -7.06 -15.92 26.70
N LEU A 285 -5.93 -15.54 26.11
CA LEU A 285 -5.51 -14.14 26.01
C LEU A 285 -6.51 -13.31 25.19
N HIS A 286 -6.87 -13.75 23.98
CA HIS A 286 -7.84 -13.08 23.11
C HIS A 286 -9.20 -12.90 23.78
N ALA A 287 -9.72 -13.93 24.47
CA ALA A 287 -10.97 -13.83 25.22
C ALA A 287 -10.90 -12.78 26.35
N ALA A 288 -9.74 -12.61 27.00
CA ALA A 288 -9.53 -11.57 28.01
C ALA A 288 -9.44 -10.16 27.39
N VAL A 289 -8.81 -10.04 26.22
CA VAL A 289 -8.71 -8.80 25.43
C VAL A 289 -10.10 -8.35 24.97
N LEU A 290 -10.88 -9.22 24.32
CA LEU A 290 -12.26 -8.94 23.91
C LEU A 290 -13.12 -8.52 25.10
N LYS A 291 -13.05 -9.25 26.23
CA LYS A 291 -13.78 -8.90 27.46
C LYS A 291 -13.47 -7.49 27.97
N ALA A 292 -12.27 -6.97 27.73
CA ALA A 292 -11.87 -5.63 28.12
C ALA A 292 -12.21 -4.56 27.06
N CYS A 293 -12.28 -4.92 25.77
CA CYS A 293 -12.16 -3.95 24.68
C CYS A 293 -13.19 -4.06 23.53
N ASP A 294 -13.92 -5.17 23.36
CA ASP A 294 -14.99 -5.34 22.35
C ASP A 294 -16.05 -4.24 22.51
N GLY A 295 -16.66 -4.17 23.70
CA GLY A 295 -17.70 -3.20 24.09
C GLY A 295 -17.35 -1.70 24.07
N LEU A 296 -16.15 -1.30 23.64
CA LEU A 296 -15.71 0.11 23.66
C LEU A 296 -16.32 0.97 22.54
N ASP A 297 -16.83 0.36 21.48
CA ASP A 297 -17.49 1.07 20.39
C ASP A 297 -19.01 1.27 20.62
N GLY A 298 -19.61 0.43 21.47
CA GLY A 298 -21.04 0.33 21.78
C GLY A 298 -21.69 -1.01 21.40
N VAL A 299 -20.92 -1.94 20.83
CA VAL A 299 -21.33 -3.26 20.36
C VAL A 299 -20.46 -4.34 21.04
N VAL A 300 -20.99 -5.54 21.25
CA VAL A 300 -20.21 -6.70 21.71
C VAL A 300 -20.46 -7.80 20.69
N ASP A 301 -19.55 -7.92 19.72
CA ASP A 301 -19.73 -8.81 18.57
C ASP A 301 -18.50 -9.64 18.22
N GLY A 302 -17.43 -9.55 19.03
CA GLY A 302 -16.16 -10.24 18.85
C GLY A 302 -15.13 -9.48 18.01
N VAL A 303 -15.38 -8.21 17.66
CA VAL A 303 -14.49 -7.39 16.82
C VAL A 303 -14.22 -6.03 17.47
N ILE A 304 -12.94 -5.67 17.62
CA ILE A 304 -12.57 -4.37 18.20
C ILE A 304 -12.51 -3.30 17.08
N ASP A 305 -13.58 -2.50 16.91
CA ASP A 305 -13.69 -1.41 15.90
C ASP A 305 -12.50 -0.43 15.91
N ASN A 306 -11.94 -0.16 17.10
CA ASN A 306 -10.80 0.76 17.25
C ASN A 306 -9.87 0.29 18.37
N PRO A 307 -8.89 -0.60 18.10
CA PRO A 307 -8.00 -1.14 19.13
C PRO A 307 -7.11 -0.07 19.76
N ARG A 308 -6.93 1.09 19.11
CA ARG A 308 -6.25 2.26 19.69
C ARG A 308 -6.97 2.84 20.93
N ALA A 309 -8.23 2.50 21.15
CA ALA A 309 -8.99 2.83 22.36
C ALA A 309 -8.83 1.78 23.48
N CYS A 310 -8.39 0.56 23.16
CA CYS A 310 -8.18 -0.51 24.11
C CYS A 310 -7.03 -0.17 25.08
N ARG A 311 -7.20 -0.51 26.35
CA ARG A 311 -6.22 -0.28 27.43
C ARG A 311 -6.00 -1.57 28.24
N PHE A 312 -6.06 -2.72 27.57
CA PHE A 312 -5.80 -4.01 28.18
C PHE A 312 -4.35 -4.09 28.66
N ASP A 313 -4.17 -4.53 29.91
CA ASP A 313 -2.87 -4.85 30.50
C ASP A 313 -2.82 -6.37 30.78
N PRO A 314 -1.89 -7.13 30.18
CA PRO A 314 -1.70 -8.55 30.45
C PRO A 314 -1.48 -8.90 31.94
N ALA A 315 -1.04 -7.94 32.77
CA ALA A 315 -0.94 -8.13 34.21
C ALA A 315 -2.27 -8.47 34.88
N MET A 316 -3.41 -8.05 34.30
CA MET A 316 -4.76 -8.33 34.83
C MET A 316 -5.15 -9.82 34.78
N ILE A 317 -4.48 -10.62 33.95
CA ILE A 317 -4.72 -12.07 33.82
C ILE A 317 -3.54 -12.91 34.32
N VAL A 318 -2.66 -12.34 35.14
CA VAL A 318 -1.60 -13.08 35.82
C VAL A 318 -2.19 -14.03 36.85
N CYS A 319 -1.67 -15.25 36.91
CA CYS A 319 -2.14 -16.31 37.79
C CYS A 319 -2.10 -15.89 39.28
N ALA A 320 -3.22 -16.11 39.98
CA ALA A 320 -3.23 -16.10 41.44
C ALA A 320 -2.37 -17.25 42.00
N GLN A 321 -1.93 -17.13 43.26
CA GLN A 321 -1.12 -18.16 43.90
C GLN A 321 -1.87 -19.51 43.93
N GLY A 322 -1.27 -20.55 43.31
CA GLY A 322 -1.87 -21.88 43.20
C GLY A 322 -2.90 -22.06 42.08
N GLN A 323 -3.17 -21.03 41.26
CA GLN A 323 -4.01 -21.15 40.08
C GLN A 323 -3.31 -21.97 38.98
N SER A 324 -4.09 -22.76 38.23
CA SER A 324 -3.59 -23.49 37.06
C SER A 324 -3.17 -22.53 35.93
N THR A 325 -1.91 -22.63 35.51
CA THR A 325 -1.32 -21.87 34.39
C THR A 325 -1.97 -22.14 33.04
N ALA A 326 -2.88 -23.12 32.93
CA ALA A 326 -3.72 -23.29 31.74
C ALA A 326 -4.81 -22.20 31.60
N THR A 327 -5.08 -21.43 32.66
CA THR A 327 -6.21 -20.47 32.72
C THR A 327 -5.79 -19.01 32.92
N CYS A 328 -4.48 -18.74 32.90
CA CYS A 328 -3.88 -17.45 33.23
C CYS A 328 -2.44 -17.37 32.68
N LEU A 329 -1.86 -16.18 32.69
CA LEU A 329 -0.45 -15.96 32.36
C LEU A 329 0.42 -16.06 33.62
N THR A 330 1.61 -16.61 33.49
CA THR A 330 2.68 -16.33 34.46
C THR A 330 3.14 -14.87 34.31
N PRO A 331 3.80 -14.27 35.32
CA PRO A 331 4.35 -12.92 35.18
C PRO A 331 5.30 -12.76 33.98
N GLN A 332 6.05 -13.82 33.63
CA GLN A 332 6.96 -13.82 32.49
C GLN A 332 6.21 -13.86 31.15
N GLU A 333 5.16 -14.66 31.02
CA GLU A 333 4.31 -14.66 29.82
C GLU A 333 3.56 -13.34 29.65
N ALA A 334 3.11 -12.71 30.75
CA ALA A 334 2.48 -11.39 30.70
C ALA A 334 3.46 -10.29 30.21
N ASP A 335 4.73 -10.33 30.63
CA ASP A 335 5.77 -9.43 30.09
C ASP A 335 6.00 -9.66 28.59
N VAL A 336 6.05 -10.92 28.15
CA VAL A 336 6.19 -11.28 26.73
C VAL A 336 5.01 -10.74 25.90
N VAL A 337 3.77 -11.01 26.32
CA VAL A 337 2.56 -10.51 25.63
C VAL A 337 2.59 -8.99 25.52
N ARG A 338 2.91 -8.30 26.62
CA ARG A 338 3.00 -6.83 26.65
C ARG A 338 4.08 -6.32 25.70
N ARG A 339 5.26 -6.93 25.68
CA ARG A 339 6.38 -6.50 24.81
C ARG A 339 6.13 -6.81 23.33
N ILE A 340 5.41 -7.89 23.01
CA ILE A 340 4.92 -8.19 21.66
C ILE A 340 3.93 -7.12 21.18
N HIS A 341 2.99 -6.69 22.03
CA HIS A 341 2.07 -5.58 21.73
C HIS A 341 2.82 -4.25 21.57
N ASP A 342 3.66 -3.89 22.55
CA ASP A 342 4.34 -2.60 22.64
C ASP A 342 5.34 -2.35 21.50
N GLY A 343 6.00 -3.40 20.99
CA GLY A 343 6.98 -3.34 19.90
C GLY A 343 8.45 -3.16 20.31
N ALA A 344 9.32 -3.19 19.31
CA ALA A 344 10.77 -3.16 19.45
C ALA A 344 11.29 -1.90 20.14
N THR A 345 12.06 -2.11 21.20
CA THR A 345 12.73 -1.05 21.95
C THR A 345 14.19 -1.42 22.25
N THR A 346 15.00 -0.39 22.45
CA THR A 346 16.31 -0.49 23.11
C THR A 346 16.14 -0.82 24.59
N ALA A 347 17.24 -1.20 25.25
CA ALA A 347 17.25 -1.48 26.69
C ALA A 347 16.87 -0.28 27.58
N ASP A 348 16.98 0.96 27.08
CA ASP A 348 16.55 2.19 27.76
C ASP A 348 15.12 2.64 27.41
N GLY A 349 14.40 1.88 26.56
CA GLY A 349 13.01 2.13 26.19
C GLY A 349 12.81 2.97 24.92
N THR A 350 13.87 3.40 24.25
CA THR A 350 13.78 4.10 22.95
C THR A 350 13.20 3.17 21.88
N ARG A 351 12.18 3.63 21.14
CA ARG A 351 11.48 2.84 20.11
C ARG A 351 12.31 2.66 18.84
N LEU A 352 12.29 1.44 18.30
CA LEU A 352 12.99 1.03 17.06
C LEU A 352 12.01 0.68 15.91
N GLU A 353 10.72 0.81 16.17
CA GLU A 353 9.63 0.77 15.18
C GLU A 353 8.58 1.83 15.60
N PRO A 354 7.58 2.15 14.77
CA PRO A 354 6.44 2.99 15.16
C PRO A 354 5.72 2.53 16.44
N LEU A 355 4.74 3.31 16.92
CA LEU A 355 3.86 2.86 18.02
C LEU A 355 3.23 1.49 17.72
N VAL A 356 2.93 0.72 18.78
CA VAL A 356 2.13 -0.54 18.80
C VAL A 356 2.40 -1.49 17.62
N SER A 357 3.19 -2.53 17.87
CA SER A 357 3.57 -3.53 16.88
C SER A 357 2.41 -4.46 16.50
N ARG A 358 1.61 -4.87 17.49
CA ARG A 358 0.47 -5.79 17.35
C ARG A 358 -0.74 -5.21 18.05
N GLU A 359 -1.73 -4.72 17.32
CA GLU A 359 -2.96 -4.18 17.92
C GLU A 359 -3.74 -5.28 18.68
N TRP A 360 -4.40 -4.88 19.77
CA TRP A 360 -5.28 -5.77 20.53
C TRP A 360 -6.44 -6.26 19.65
N GLY A 361 -6.79 -7.55 19.78
CA GLY A 361 -7.69 -8.29 18.89
C GLY A 361 -6.92 -9.28 17.99
N SER A 362 -5.68 -8.99 17.61
CA SER A 362 -4.91 -9.82 16.67
C SER A 362 -4.37 -11.14 17.23
N GLU A 363 -4.64 -11.49 18.50
CA GLU A 363 -3.87 -12.52 19.22
C GLU A 363 -4.05 -13.94 18.66
N LEU A 364 -5.20 -14.26 18.07
CA LEU A 364 -5.39 -15.55 17.40
C LEU A 364 -4.46 -15.72 16.19
N ASN A 365 -4.12 -14.60 15.54
CA ASN A 365 -3.26 -14.57 14.37
C ASN A 365 -1.76 -14.63 14.76
N TRP A 366 -1.41 -14.41 16.05
CA TRP A 366 -0.01 -14.43 16.54
C TRP A 366 0.69 -15.80 16.43
N THR A 367 -0.03 -16.86 16.02
CA THR A 367 0.54 -18.18 15.68
C THR A 367 1.67 -18.13 14.64
N LEU A 368 1.76 -17.04 13.86
CA LEU A 368 2.89 -16.71 12.99
C LEU A 368 4.25 -16.64 13.74
N PHE A 369 4.27 -16.16 14.98
CA PHE A 369 5.50 -15.90 15.75
C PHE A 369 5.49 -16.37 17.20
N VAL A 370 4.33 -16.74 17.75
CA VAL A 370 4.20 -17.45 19.03
C VAL A 370 4.12 -18.94 18.72
N PRO A 371 5.17 -19.73 19.00
CA PRO A 371 5.26 -21.11 18.55
C PRO A 371 4.31 -22.05 19.30
N ALA A 372 3.95 -23.17 18.66
CA ALA A 372 3.11 -24.20 19.27
C ALA A 372 3.83 -25.02 20.37
N THR A 373 5.16 -25.09 20.33
CA THR A 373 5.99 -25.85 21.29
C THR A 373 7.18 -25.02 21.75
N ALA A 374 7.72 -25.37 22.92
CA ALA A 374 8.84 -24.65 23.56
C ALA A 374 10.12 -24.59 22.70
N THR A 375 10.33 -25.53 21.79
CA THR A 375 11.54 -25.63 20.95
C THR A 375 11.29 -25.26 19.48
N ALA A 376 10.06 -24.94 19.10
CA ALA A 376 9.75 -24.51 17.74
C ALA A 376 10.14 -23.04 17.51
N GLN A 377 10.65 -22.76 16.32
CA GLN A 377 11.14 -21.45 15.92
C GLN A 377 9.99 -20.54 15.47
N SER A 378 10.11 -19.22 15.69
CA SER A 378 9.18 -18.24 15.13
C SER A 378 9.17 -18.29 13.60
N GLY A 379 7.99 -18.27 12.98
CA GLY A 379 7.83 -18.19 11.53
C GLY A 379 8.40 -16.88 10.95
N THR A 380 8.37 -15.78 11.72
CA THR A 380 8.91 -14.48 11.27
C THR A 380 10.41 -14.50 11.00
N ILE A 381 11.16 -15.46 11.55
CA ILE A 381 12.59 -15.61 11.25
C ILE A 381 12.82 -15.93 9.75
N GLY A 382 11.81 -16.49 9.07
CA GLY A 382 11.80 -16.71 7.63
C GLY A 382 11.84 -15.42 6.79
N PHE A 383 11.60 -14.25 7.38
CA PHE A 383 11.75 -12.94 6.72
C PHE A 383 13.02 -12.22 7.19
N VAL A 384 13.35 -12.34 8.48
CA VAL A 384 14.52 -11.68 9.09
C VAL A 384 15.85 -12.19 8.52
N LEU A 385 16.05 -13.51 8.45
CA LEU A 385 17.34 -14.04 8.00
C LEU A 385 17.66 -13.73 6.53
N PRO A 386 16.74 -13.89 5.56
CA PRO A 386 16.96 -13.45 4.18
C PRO A 386 17.34 -11.98 4.09
N PHE A 387 16.63 -11.11 4.83
CA PHE A 387 16.90 -9.69 4.83
C PHE A 387 18.32 -9.38 5.36
N LEU A 388 18.65 -9.85 6.56
CA LEU A 388 19.97 -9.64 7.19
C LEU A 388 21.13 -10.24 6.39
N ARG A 389 20.90 -11.33 5.65
CA ARG A 389 21.94 -12.00 4.87
C ARG A 389 22.23 -11.30 3.55
N TYR A 390 21.21 -10.77 2.87
CA TYR A 390 21.32 -10.38 1.47
C TYR A 390 20.74 -9.01 1.12
N LEU A 391 19.73 -8.51 1.85
CA LEU A 391 19.10 -7.22 1.54
C LEU A 391 19.73 -6.03 2.28
N ASP A 392 20.22 -6.20 3.51
CA ASP A 392 20.76 -5.16 4.42
C ASP A 392 22.01 -4.38 3.93
N TYR A 393 22.47 -4.63 2.71
CA TYR A 393 23.68 -4.05 2.13
C TYR A 393 23.47 -3.63 0.67
N TYR A 394 24.11 -2.55 0.21
CA TYR A 394 24.06 -2.18 -1.21
C TYR A 394 24.81 -3.15 -2.13
N ASN A 395 26.02 -3.57 -1.72
CA ASN A 395 26.99 -4.29 -2.56
C ASN A 395 27.76 -5.37 -1.78
N ALA A 396 27.13 -5.93 -0.74
CA ALA A 396 27.71 -6.95 0.11
C ALA A 396 26.62 -7.95 0.54
N SER A 397 27.02 -8.98 1.26
CA SER A 397 26.12 -9.92 1.93
C SER A 397 26.83 -10.47 3.16
N TYR A 398 26.05 -11.00 4.11
CA TYR A 398 26.57 -11.79 5.22
C TYR A 398 25.80 -13.11 5.31
N PRO A 399 26.06 -14.09 4.42
CA PRO A 399 25.23 -15.30 4.31
C PRO A 399 25.16 -16.17 5.57
N SER A 400 26.15 -16.05 6.47
CA SER A 400 26.18 -16.75 7.76
C SER A 400 25.50 -15.97 8.89
N ALA A 401 24.85 -14.83 8.63
CA ALA A 401 24.16 -14.06 9.65
C ALA A 401 23.11 -14.91 10.40
N ALA A 402 23.01 -14.66 11.70
CA ALA A 402 22.03 -15.25 12.60
C ALA A 402 21.20 -14.14 13.28
N ILE A 403 20.06 -14.51 13.88
CA ILE A 403 19.19 -13.56 14.60
C ILE A 403 19.93 -12.79 15.69
N GLY A 404 20.93 -13.42 16.32
CA GLY A 404 21.77 -12.78 17.33
C GLY A 404 22.66 -11.64 16.81
N ASP A 405 22.84 -11.48 15.50
CA ASP A 405 23.65 -10.39 14.92
C ASP A 405 22.88 -9.07 14.86
N LEU A 406 21.56 -9.12 14.71
CA LEU A 406 20.69 -7.94 14.81
C LEU A 406 20.68 -7.41 16.24
N LYS A 407 21.05 -6.14 16.43
CA LYS A 407 21.13 -5.49 17.74
C LYS A 407 19.99 -4.49 17.91
N PHE A 408 19.16 -4.69 18.94
CA PHE A 408 18.13 -3.74 19.36
C PHE A 408 18.76 -2.55 20.12
N THR A 409 19.55 -1.76 19.40
CA THR A 409 20.22 -0.53 19.85
C THR A 409 20.13 0.53 18.74
N LEU A 410 20.28 1.81 19.08
CA LEU A 410 20.32 2.89 18.07
C LEU A 410 21.47 2.73 17.07
N ASP A 411 22.62 2.18 17.51
CA ASP A 411 23.76 1.86 16.63
C ASP A 411 23.46 0.69 15.68
N GLY A 412 22.74 -0.35 16.16
CA GLY A 412 22.27 -1.44 15.30
C GLY A 412 21.26 -0.93 14.27
N PHE A 413 20.28 -0.15 14.72
CA PHE A 413 19.29 0.51 13.88
C PHE A 413 19.96 1.32 12.76
N ALA A 414 20.84 2.27 13.11
CA ALA A 414 21.52 3.16 12.17
C ALA A 414 22.46 2.43 11.17
N LYS A 415 22.80 1.17 11.41
CA LYS A 415 23.59 0.33 10.48
C LYS A 415 22.72 -0.41 9.46
N THR A 416 21.50 -0.77 9.83
CA THR A 416 20.56 -1.57 9.02
C THR A 416 19.64 -0.70 8.14
N VAL A 417 19.15 0.44 8.65
CA VAL A 417 18.25 1.30 7.86
C VAL A 417 18.82 2.04 6.62
N PRO A 418 20.13 2.17 6.35
CA PRO A 418 20.60 2.95 5.19
C PRO A 418 20.08 2.50 3.81
N VAL A 419 19.69 1.23 3.63
CA VAL A 419 19.13 0.73 2.36
C VAL A 419 17.66 1.15 2.12
N SER A 420 17.01 1.77 3.11
CA SER A 420 15.63 2.27 2.96
C SER A 420 15.46 3.29 1.84
N ASN A 421 16.48 4.09 1.50
CA ASN A 421 16.38 5.09 0.41
C ASN A 421 16.04 4.52 -0.98
N TYR A 422 16.14 3.21 -1.19
CA TYR A 422 15.75 2.59 -2.45
C TYR A 422 14.81 1.39 -2.28
N LEU A 423 14.76 0.76 -1.10
CA LEU A 423 13.87 -0.37 -0.82
C LEU A 423 12.58 0.03 -0.08
N ALA A 424 12.54 1.14 0.67
CA ALA A 424 11.37 1.58 1.42
C ALA A 424 10.56 2.64 0.66
N ALA A 425 9.23 2.52 0.74
CA ALA A 425 8.25 3.39 0.10
C ALA A 425 7.59 4.35 1.11
N THR A 426 8.39 5.06 1.90
CA THR A 426 7.96 5.93 3.00
C THR A 426 7.92 7.42 2.65
N ASP A 427 8.18 7.84 1.39
CA ASP A 427 8.20 9.26 1.01
C ASP A 427 6.78 9.88 1.01
N PRO A 428 6.51 10.89 1.85
CA PRO A 428 5.20 11.51 1.94
C PRO A 428 4.88 12.49 0.78
N ASP A 429 5.83 12.86 -0.09
CA ASP A 429 5.60 13.83 -1.17
C ASP A 429 5.05 13.21 -2.46
N LEU A 430 3.75 12.94 -2.48
CA LEU A 430 3.05 12.52 -3.68
C LEU A 430 2.63 13.70 -4.59
N THR A 431 3.31 14.86 -4.54
CA THR A 431 2.92 16.06 -5.33
C THR A 431 2.88 15.80 -6.83
N ARG A 432 3.78 14.98 -7.39
CA ARG A 432 3.76 14.64 -8.82
C ARG A 432 2.52 13.80 -9.18
N PHE A 433 2.26 12.73 -8.43
CA PHE A 433 1.11 11.85 -8.61
C PHE A 433 -0.23 12.59 -8.46
N ALA A 434 -0.37 13.37 -7.39
CA ALA A 434 -1.53 14.22 -7.17
C ALA A 434 -1.69 15.30 -8.26
N GLY A 435 -0.58 15.86 -8.75
CA GLY A 435 -0.54 16.95 -9.73
C GLY A 435 -1.06 16.55 -11.12
N ARG A 436 -0.83 15.31 -11.55
CA ARG A 436 -1.41 14.74 -12.79
C ARG A 436 -2.84 14.20 -12.61
N GLY A 437 -3.37 14.24 -11.38
CA GLY A 437 -4.73 13.82 -11.07
C GLY A 437 -4.86 12.36 -10.62
N GLY A 438 -3.77 11.66 -10.31
CA GLY A 438 -3.79 10.28 -9.81
C GLY A 438 -4.61 10.13 -8.52
N LYS A 439 -5.07 8.91 -8.23
CA LYS A 439 -5.88 8.56 -7.06
C LYS A 439 -5.24 7.44 -6.26
N LEU A 440 -5.17 7.58 -4.95
CA LEU A 440 -4.60 6.60 -4.03
C LEU A 440 -5.66 6.17 -3.01
N LEU A 441 -5.87 4.87 -2.88
CA LEU A 441 -6.72 4.29 -1.85
C LEU A 441 -5.84 3.35 -1.01
N LEU A 442 -5.42 3.84 0.16
CA LEU A 442 -4.73 3.02 1.15
C LEU A 442 -5.74 2.24 1.98
N TRP A 443 -5.37 1.04 2.40
CA TRP A 443 -6.12 0.34 3.43
C TRP A 443 -5.22 -0.55 4.30
N HIS A 444 -5.68 -0.90 5.50
CA HIS A 444 -4.98 -1.84 6.39
C HIS A 444 -6.00 -2.58 7.27
N GLY A 445 -5.75 -3.86 7.54
CA GLY A 445 -6.45 -4.62 8.58
C GLY A 445 -6.01 -4.21 9.98
N LEU A 446 -6.93 -4.04 10.92
CA LEU A 446 -6.59 -3.66 12.30
C LEU A 446 -6.13 -4.83 13.16
N GLU A 447 -6.29 -6.08 12.70
CA GLU A 447 -5.77 -7.28 13.36
C GLU A 447 -4.54 -7.86 12.65
N ASP A 448 -3.86 -7.05 11.81
CA ASP A 448 -2.67 -7.45 11.06
C ASP A 448 -1.52 -7.82 12.02
N GLN A 449 -1.22 -9.12 12.02
CA GLN A 449 -0.18 -9.77 12.79
C GLN A 449 1.19 -9.78 12.09
N HIS A 450 1.24 -9.38 10.82
CA HIS A 450 2.42 -9.45 10.00
C HIS A 450 3.08 -8.08 9.87
N ILE A 451 2.30 -7.04 9.55
CA ILE A 451 2.70 -5.65 9.36
C ILE A 451 1.90 -4.78 10.32
N SER A 452 2.52 -3.80 11.00
CA SER A 452 1.75 -2.96 11.91
C SER A 452 0.85 -1.97 11.14
N PRO A 453 -0.46 -1.90 11.43
CA PRO A 453 -1.34 -0.85 10.88
C PRO A 453 -0.90 0.56 11.29
N ARG A 454 -0.06 0.69 12.32
CA ARG A 454 0.53 1.97 12.74
C ARG A 454 1.56 2.51 11.75
N SER A 455 2.22 1.65 10.97
CA SER A 455 3.10 2.07 9.87
C SER A 455 2.32 2.85 8.81
N SER A 456 1.18 2.34 8.37
CA SER A 456 0.34 3.00 7.35
C SER A 456 -0.38 4.23 7.89
N ILE A 457 -0.77 4.24 9.17
CA ILE A 457 -1.26 5.46 9.84
C ILE A 457 -0.17 6.53 9.86
N ALA A 458 1.06 6.18 10.26
CA ALA A 458 2.18 7.11 10.26
C ALA A 458 2.48 7.66 8.87
N TYR A 459 2.46 6.83 7.83
CA TYR A 459 2.62 7.26 6.44
C TYR A 459 1.51 8.21 5.96
N TYR A 460 0.24 7.87 6.21
CA TYR A 460 -0.88 8.73 5.82
C TYR A 460 -0.83 10.09 6.51
N GLU A 461 -0.47 10.12 7.79
CA GLU A 461 -0.39 11.35 8.58
C GLU A 461 0.87 12.16 8.25
N ALA A 462 1.99 11.53 7.90
CA ALA A 462 3.17 12.22 7.37
C ALA A 462 2.86 12.88 6.01
N MET A 463 2.16 12.18 5.11
CA MET A 463 1.65 12.73 3.85
C MET A 463 0.72 13.93 4.10
N LYS A 464 -0.20 13.84 5.07
CA LYS A 464 -1.05 14.98 5.46
C LYS A 464 -0.28 16.14 6.08
N HIS A 465 0.69 15.86 6.95
CA HIS A 465 1.55 16.87 7.55
C HIS A 465 2.35 17.64 6.51
N TYR A 466 2.94 16.93 5.54
CA TYR A 466 3.79 17.53 4.51
C TYR A 466 3.00 18.22 3.38
N MET A 467 1.99 17.54 2.83
CA MET A 467 1.23 18.05 1.67
C MET A 467 0.03 18.93 2.06
N GLY A 468 -0.43 18.84 3.31
CA GLY A 468 -1.61 19.49 3.87
C GLY A 468 -2.91 18.72 3.60
N ASP A 469 -3.75 18.55 4.64
CA ASP A 469 -5.05 17.87 4.62
C ASP A 469 -5.86 18.12 3.34
N ALA A 470 -6.16 19.38 3.05
CA ALA A 470 -6.99 19.75 1.90
C ALA A 470 -6.38 19.40 0.53
N ARG A 471 -5.07 19.13 0.44
CA ARG A 471 -4.43 18.55 -0.76
C ARG A 471 -4.60 17.05 -0.77
N VAL A 472 -4.24 16.36 0.30
CA VAL A 472 -4.37 14.91 0.45
C VAL A 472 -5.81 14.46 0.21
N ASP A 473 -6.79 15.15 0.79
CA ASP A 473 -8.22 14.82 0.68
C ASP A 473 -8.78 14.91 -0.76
N ARG A 474 -8.03 15.45 -1.73
CA ARG A 474 -8.41 15.47 -3.16
C ARG A 474 -7.89 14.29 -3.97
N PHE A 475 -6.93 13.52 -3.46
CA PHE A 475 -6.29 12.45 -4.23
C PHE A 475 -6.05 11.16 -3.44
N ALA A 476 -5.97 11.19 -2.10
CA ALA A 476 -5.82 10.01 -1.26
C ALA A 476 -7.02 9.76 -0.32
N ARG A 477 -7.34 8.50 -0.08
CA ARG A 477 -8.26 8.04 0.97
C ARG A 477 -7.59 6.89 1.72
N PHE A 478 -7.88 6.75 3.02
CA PHE A 478 -7.37 5.67 3.85
C PHE A 478 -8.50 5.00 4.62
N TYR A 479 -8.51 3.67 4.65
CA TYR A 479 -9.51 2.84 5.32
C TYR A 479 -8.84 1.86 6.28
N LEU A 480 -9.38 1.72 7.49
CA LEU A 480 -8.91 0.77 8.48
C LEU A 480 -10.02 -0.24 8.75
N PHE A 481 -9.77 -1.51 8.47
CA PHE A 481 -10.76 -2.57 8.53
C PHE A 481 -10.68 -3.31 9.89
N PRO A 482 -11.68 -3.16 10.79
CA PRO A 482 -11.69 -3.87 12.06
C PRO A 482 -11.84 -5.38 11.87
N GLY A 483 -11.13 -6.16 12.66
CA GLY A 483 -11.22 -7.61 12.59
C GLY A 483 -10.52 -8.25 11.38
N VAL A 484 -9.84 -7.46 10.53
CA VAL A 484 -9.16 -7.98 9.35
C VAL A 484 -7.67 -8.19 9.67
N ALA A 485 -7.19 -9.40 9.41
CA ALA A 485 -5.80 -9.82 9.59
C ALA A 485 -4.94 -9.41 8.37
N HIS A 486 -3.72 -9.95 8.26
CA HIS A 486 -2.82 -9.59 7.16
C HIS A 486 -3.41 -9.88 5.77
N CYS A 487 -3.70 -8.81 5.02
CA CYS A 487 -4.31 -8.81 3.68
C CYS A 487 -5.70 -9.47 3.52
N GLY A 488 -6.27 -10.03 4.58
CA GLY A 488 -7.55 -10.77 4.55
C GLY A 488 -7.63 -11.75 5.73
N GLY A 489 -8.76 -12.45 5.88
CA GLY A 489 -9.05 -13.24 7.07
C GLY A 489 -9.11 -12.39 8.34
N GLY A 490 -9.02 -13.04 9.50
CA GLY A 490 -9.16 -12.41 10.81
C GLY A 490 -10.48 -12.78 11.50
N GLN A 491 -10.89 -12.00 12.49
CA GLN A 491 -12.08 -12.26 13.30
C GLN A 491 -13.32 -11.47 12.84
N GLY A 492 -13.14 -10.47 11.97
CA GLY A 492 -14.20 -9.59 11.45
C GLY A 492 -14.43 -9.68 9.93
N PRO A 493 -15.17 -8.71 9.36
CA PRO A 493 -15.58 -8.72 7.96
C PRO A 493 -14.40 -8.43 7.03
N ASP A 494 -13.89 -9.45 6.35
CA ASP A 494 -12.69 -9.42 5.50
C ASP A 494 -12.95 -9.42 3.99
N VAL A 495 -14.20 -9.66 3.57
CA VAL A 495 -14.58 -9.61 2.14
C VAL A 495 -15.10 -8.23 1.77
N PHE A 496 -14.35 -7.49 0.94
CA PHE A 496 -14.69 -6.14 0.47
C PHE A 496 -14.15 -5.86 -0.95
N ASP A 497 -14.53 -4.71 -1.52
CA ASP A 497 -14.07 -4.21 -2.82
C ASP A 497 -13.47 -2.81 -2.68
N ILE A 498 -12.16 -2.71 -2.92
CA ILE A 498 -11.38 -1.47 -2.94
C ILE A 498 -11.32 -0.88 -4.36
N LEU A 499 -11.33 -1.74 -5.38
CA LEU A 499 -11.00 -1.36 -6.74
C LEU A 499 -12.17 -0.61 -7.41
N SER A 500 -13.42 -1.02 -7.19
CA SER A 500 -14.60 -0.30 -7.72
C SER A 500 -14.66 1.18 -7.28
N PRO A 501 -14.56 1.54 -5.97
CA PRO A 501 -14.58 2.95 -5.57
C PRO A 501 -13.35 3.72 -6.05
N LEU A 502 -12.18 3.09 -6.14
CA LEU A 502 -10.98 3.70 -6.73
C LEU A 502 -11.16 4.03 -8.22
N MET A 503 -11.68 3.08 -9.01
CA MET A 503 -12.00 3.30 -10.42
C MET A 503 -13.08 4.39 -10.57
N ALA A 504 -14.17 4.34 -9.81
CA ALA A 504 -15.21 5.38 -9.86
C ALA A 504 -14.63 6.79 -9.58
N TRP A 505 -13.74 6.90 -8.61
CA TRP A 505 -13.09 8.18 -8.29
C TRP A 505 -12.17 8.68 -9.41
N THR A 506 -11.42 7.78 -10.02
CA THR A 506 -10.48 8.06 -11.11
C THR A 506 -11.20 8.47 -12.39
N GLU A 507 -12.31 7.82 -12.71
CA GLU A 507 -12.95 7.93 -14.02
C GLU A 507 -14.07 8.96 -14.11
N THR A 508 -14.79 9.18 -13.01
CA THR A 508 -15.97 10.07 -12.96
C THR A 508 -15.90 11.12 -11.85
N GLY A 509 -14.85 11.08 -11.02
CA GLY A 509 -14.69 11.98 -9.87
C GLY A 509 -15.57 11.59 -8.66
N ALA A 510 -16.20 10.41 -8.68
CA ALA A 510 -17.03 9.92 -7.57
C ALA A 510 -16.15 9.61 -6.34
N THR A 511 -16.01 10.59 -5.45
CA THR A 511 -15.18 10.48 -4.24
C THR A 511 -15.61 9.30 -3.35
N PRO A 512 -14.67 8.41 -2.95
CA PRO A 512 -14.98 7.26 -2.11
C PRO A 512 -15.60 7.66 -0.77
N GLY A 513 -16.75 7.04 -0.47
CA GLY A 513 -17.49 7.19 0.77
C GLY A 513 -17.21 6.02 1.72
N ARG A 514 -18.27 5.37 2.21
CA ARG A 514 -18.16 4.11 2.97
C ARG A 514 -17.90 2.92 2.04
N ILE A 515 -17.08 1.98 2.47
CA ILE A 515 -16.91 0.65 1.87
C ILE A 515 -17.62 -0.34 2.79
N VAL A 516 -18.40 -1.27 2.24
CA VAL A 516 -19.04 -2.33 3.04
C VAL A 516 -18.18 -3.57 2.98
N ALA A 517 -17.77 -4.06 4.15
CA ALA A 517 -17.05 -5.32 4.31
C ALA A 517 -17.98 -6.39 4.90
N SER A 518 -17.72 -7.66 4.56
CA SER A 518 -18.61 -8.79 4.83
C SER A 518 -17.86 -9.97 5.45
N ILE A 519 -18.49 -10.67 6.40
CA ILE A 519 -18.12 -12.05 6.74
C ILE A 519 -18.94 -12.96 5.83
N VAL A 520 -18.27 -13.92 5.19
CA VAL A 520 -18.90 -14.91 4.31
C VAL A 520 -18.64 -16.31 4.87
N ASP A 521 -19.69 -17.13 5.01
CA ASP A 521 -19.57 -18.50 5.49
C ASP A 521 -18.98 -19.46 4.43
N ALA A 522 -18.67 -20.69 4.84
CA ALA A 522 -18.13 -21.72 3.94
C ALA A 522 -19.10 -22.14 2.80
N ASN A 523 -20.36 -21.69 2.82
CA ASN A 523 -21.35 -21.92 1.76
C ASN A 523 -21.51 -20.71 0.82
N GLY A 524 -20.79 -19.60 1.07
CA GLY A 524 -20.89 -18.35 0.31
C GLY A 524 -21.97 -17.38 0.80
N ASN A 525 -22.60 -17.63 1.97
CA ASN A 525 -23.61 -16.72 2.53
C ASN A 525 -22.94 -15.59 3.32
N THR A 526 -23.35 -14.34 3.09
CA THR A 526 -22.99 -13.23 3.96
C THR A 526 -23.70 -13.36 5.31
N THR A 527 -22.93 -13.45 6.40
CA THR A 527 -23.44 -13.59 7.78
C THR A 527 -23.41 -12.29 8.58
N ARG A 528 -22.49 -11.38 8.26
CA ARG A 528 -22.33 -10.07 8.88
C ARG A 528 -21.82 -9.05 7.86
N THR A 529 -22.25 -7.79 7.97
CA THR A 529 -21.69 -6.67 7.20
C THR A 529 -21.34 -5.49 8.11
N ARG A 530 -20.21 -4.80 7.87
CA ARG A 530 -19.84 -3.54 8.55
C ARG A 530 -19.47 -2.48 7.50
N PRO A 531 -19.87 -1.20 7.69
CA PRO A 531 -19.38 -0.12 6.84
C PRO A 531 -18.09 0.45 7.43
N VAL A 532 -17.02 0.41 6.65
CA VAL A 532 -15.76 1.10 6.94
C VAL A 532 -15.80 2.48 6.29
N PHE A 533 -15.49 3.52 7.08
CA PHE A 533 -15.49 4.91 6.64
C PHE A 533 -14.05 5.41 6.42
N PRO A 534 -13.86 6.50 5.65
CA PRO A 534 -12.54 7.11 5.51
C PRO A 534 -12.00 7.56 6.87
N TYR A 535 -10.75 7.17 7.15
CA TYR A 535 -10.01 7.57 8.34
C TYR A 535 -9.99 9.11 8.49
N PRO A 536 -10.22 9.67 9.69
CA PRO A 536 -10.23 9.00 11.00
C PRO A 536 -11.62 8.54 11.51
N ALA A 537 -12.67 8.54 10.69
CA ALA A 537 -13.99 8.08 11.12
C ALA A 537 -14.02 6.55 11.34
N THR A 538 -14.79 6.10 12.33
CA THR A 538 -15.07 4.67 12.58
C THR A 538 -16.56 4.38 12.48
N ALA A 539 -16.94 3.10 12.48
CA ALA A 539 -18.35 2.72 12.47
C ALA A 539 -18.98 3.03 13.84
N ARG A 540 -20.22 3.53 13.85
CA ARG A 540 -21.01 3.68 15.08
C ARG A 540 -22.40 3.14 14.88
N TYR A 541 -22.74 2.13 15.68
CA TYR A 541 -24.08 1.57 15.72
C TYR A 541 -25.10 2.66 16.10
N THR A 542 -26.22 2.70 15.38
CA THR A 542 -27.25 3.75 15.55
C THR A 542 -28.12 3.53 16.80
N GLY A 543 -27.98 2.39 17.48
CA GLY A 543 -28.79 2.00 18.63
C GLY A 543 -30.04 1.20 18.28
N THR A 544 -30.33 1.00 16.98
CA THR A 544 -31.52 0.28 16.50
C THR A 544 -31.19 -0.59 15.28
N GLY A 545 -31.80 -1.78 15.19
CA GLY A 545 -31.64 -2.71 14.08
C GLY A 545 -30.86 -3.96 14.48
N SER A 546 -30.36 -4.69 13.49
CA SER A 546 -29.37 -5.77 13.74
C SER A 546 -27.98 -5.16 13.76
N THR A 547 -27.15 -5.57 14.73
CA THR A 547 -25.73 -5.25 14.67
C THR A 547 -25.07 -5.93 13.46
N ASP A 548 -25.55 -7.06 12.94
CA ASP A 548 -24.93 -7.73 11.78
C ASP A 548 -25.20 -7.06 10.41
N ASP A 549 -25.93 -5.94 10.38
CA ASP A 549 -26.31 -5.21 9.16
C ASP A 549 -25.70 -3.80 9.12
N ALA A 550 -24.88 -3.54 8.09
CA ALA A 550 -24.20 -2.28 7.85
C ALA A 550 -25.11 -1.06 7.59
N ALA A 551 -26.41 -1.27 7.34
CA ALA A 551 -27.38 -0.18 7.30
C ALA A 551 -27.58 0.48 8.68
N ASN A 552 -27.35 -0.26 9.77
CA ASN A 552 -27.58 0.20 11.15
C ASN A 552 -26.35 0.90 11.77
N PHE A 553 -25.39 1.33 10.95
CA PHE A 553 -24.19 2.04 11.38
C PHE A 553 -24.00 3.35 10.60
N ALA A 554 -23.58 4.39 11.30
CA ALA A 554 -23.21 5.69 10.75
C ALA A 554 -21.72 5.98 10.98
N ALA A 555 -21.19 6.98 10.27
CA ALA A 555 -19.84 7.47 10.51
C ALA A 555 -19.77 8.19 11.86
N GLY A 556 -18.79 7.84 12.70
CA GLY A 556 -18.50 8.56 13.93
C GLY A 556 -17.03 8.97 14.00
N THR A 557 -16.77 10.25 14.27
CA THR A 557 -15.42 10.72 14.59
C THR A 557 -15.06 10.32 16.03
N PRO A 558 -13.90 9.68 16.27
CA PRO A 558 -13.40 9.43 17.62
C PRO A 558 -13.32 10.73 18.45
N LYS A 559 -13.68 10.66 19.74
CA LYS A 559 -13.70 11.83 20.64
C LYS A 559 -12.33 12.45 20.91
N ALA A 560 -11.26 11.67 20.72
CA ALA A 560 -9.89 12.14 20.75
C ALA A 560 -9.31 12.02 19.34
N ALA A 561 -8.41 12.93 18.97
CA ALA A 561 -7.61 12.77 17.76
C ALA A 561 -6.87 11.41 17.81
N PRO A 562 -6.62 10.77 16.65
CA PRO A 562 -5.78 9.58 16.60
C PRO A 562 -4.43 9.85 17.27
N VAL A 563 -4.01 8.95 18.17
CA VAL A 563 -2.67 9.04 18.77
C VAL A 563 -1.66 8.58 17.73
N VAL A 564 -1.10 9.56 17.04
CA VAL A 564 0.00 9.41 16.08
C VAL A 564 1.23 10.01 16.74
N ASP A 565 1.96 9.16 17.46
CA ASP A 565 3.30 9.52 17.92
C ASP A 565 4.29 9.06 16.85
N LEU A 566 4.93 10.03 16.21
CA LEU A 566 5.99 9.75 15.24
C LEU A 566 7.36 9.65 15.92
N HIS A 567 7.49 9.88 17.24
CA HIS A 567 8.79 9.89 17.91
C HIS A 567 9.33 8.48 18.19
N TRP A 568 10.16 8.00 17.26
CA TRP A 568 10.96 6.78 17.36
C TRP A 568 12.23 6.91 16.51
N ALA A 569 13.16 5.96 16.62
CA ALA A 569 14.51 6.07 16.00
C ALA A 569 14.53 6.31 14.48
N GLY A 570 13.47 5.93 13.77
CA GLY A 570 13.30 6.07 12.33
C GLY A 570 12.27 7.10 11.88
N GLU A 571 11.85 8.05 12.73
CA GLU A 571 10.80 9.04 12.37
C GLU A 571 11.08 9.78 11.05
N TRP A 572 12.36 10.05 10.78
CA TRP A 572 12.84 10.72 9.58
C TRP A 572 12.75 9.86 8.30
N LEU A 573 12.45 8.55 8.37
CA LEU A 573 12.11 7.72 7.19
C LEU A 573 10.84 8.25 6.50
N TYR A 574 9.96 8.91 7.26
CA TYR A 574 8.66 9.42 6.81
C TYR A 574 8.76 10.91 6.43
N SER A 575 9.92 11.32 5.92
CA SER A 575 10.22 12.69 5.46
C SER A 575 10.54 12.69 3.96
N PRO A 576 10.30 13.79 3.22
CA PRO A 576 10.52 13.82 1.77
C PRO A 576 12.00 13.81 1.38
N GLY A 577 12.31 13.23 0.23
CA GLY A 577 13.62 13.34 -0.44
C GLY A 577 14.73 12.46 0.14
N TYR A 578 14.42 11.53 1.04
CA TYR A 578 15.38 10.48 1.43
C TYR A 578 15.62 9.47 0.30
N GLU A 579 14.77 9.45 -0.73
CA GLU A 579 14.89 8.56 -1.89
C GLU A 579 16.20 8.74 -2.68
N ALA A 580 16.85 7.61 -2.97
CA ALA A 580 17.98 7.51 -3.87
C ALA A 580 17.58 6.85 -5.20
N GLN A 581 18.20 7.34 -6.27
CA GLN A 581 18.14 6.76 -7.60
C GLN A 581 19.35 5.83 -7.77
N CYS A 582 19.10 4.58 -8.13
CA CYS A 582 20.12 3.54 -8.20
C CYS A 582 20.25 2.99 -9.62
N GLN A 583 21.49 2.68 -10.01
CA GLN A 583 21.78 2.09 -11.31
C GLN A 583 22.83 1.00 -11.15
N VAL A 584 22.71 -0.07 -11.94
CA VAL A 584 23.72 -1.14 -11.96
C VAL A 584 24.90 -0.72 -12.83
N GLN A 585 26.11 -0.75 -12.26
CA GLN A 585 27.37 -0.50 -12.95
C GLN A 585 28.27 -1.72 -12.79
N GLY A 586 28.41 -2.52 -13.85
CA GLY A 586 29.08 -3.81 -13.78
C GLY A 586 28.37 -4.74 -12.80
N SER A 587 29.04 -5.13 -11.72
CA SER A 587 28.49 -5.97 -10.65
C SER A 587 28.11 -5.18 -9.38
N GLN A 588 27.89 -3.86 -9.49
CA GLN A 588 27.57 -3.00 -8.34
C GLN A 588 26.29 -2.20 -8.54
N LEU A 589 25.46 -2.15 -7.51
CA LEU A 589 24.35 -1.20 -7.38
C LEU A 589 24.90 0.13 -6.85
N VAL A 590 24.86 1.18 -7.69
CA VAL A 590 25.36 2.52 -7.33
C VAL A 590 24.19 3.47 -7.19
N CYS A 591 23.90 3.85 -5.95
CA CYS A 591 22.83 4.78 -5.61
C CYS A 591 23.37 6.22 -5.44
N LYS A 592 22.59 7.19 -5.91
CA LYS A 592 22.85 8.64 -5.79
C LYS A 592 21.59 9.35 -5.34
N GLY A 593 21.74 10.43 -4.58
CA GLY A 593 20.61 11.09 -3.92
C GLY A 593 20.30 10.48 -2.56
N GLY A 594 19.11 10.75 -2.05
CA GLY A 594 18.78 10.71 -0.64
C GLY A 594 19.46 11.83 0.16
N ASN A 595 18.75 12.39 1.15
CA ASN A 595 19.16 13.56 1.94
C ASN A 595 20.43 13.42 2.82
N GLY A 596 21.32 12.46 2.54
CA GLY A 596 22.62 12.37 3.20
C GLY A 596 22.51 12.20 4.71
N TRP A 597 22.04 11.01 5.13
CA TRP A 597 21.92 10.38 6.46
C TRP A 597 22.77 10.90 7.64
N HIS A 598 23.88 11.59 7.39
CA HIS A 598 24.63 12.37 8.36
C HIS A 598 23.82 13.52 8.99
N ALA A 599 22.81 14.06 8.31
CA ALA A 599 21.98 15.17 8.80
C ALA A 599 20.88 14.74 9.79
N TYR A 600 20.55 13.45 9.87
CA TYR A 600 19.44 12.89 10.66
C TYR A 600 19.92 11.96 11.79
N ARG A 601 21.19 12.05 12.18
CA ARG A 601 21.70 11.40 13.39
C ARG A 601 21.31 12.23 14.62
N PRO A 602 20.62 11.65 15.62
CA PRO A 602 20.47 12.27 16.94
C PRO A 602 21.82 12.52 17.63
#